data_AF-V6JE16-F1
#
_entry.id   AF-V6JE16-F1
#
_cell.length_a   1.000
_cell.length_b   1.000
_cell.length_c   1.000
_cell.angle_alpha   90.00
_cell.angle_beta   90.00
_cell.angle_gamma   90.00
#
_symmetry.space_group_name_H-M   'P 1'
#
loop_
_entity.id
_entity.type
_entity.pdbx_description
1 polymer ?
#
loop_
_entity_poly.entity_id
_entity_poly.type
_entity_poly.pdbx_seq_one_letter_code
_entity_poly.pdbx_strand_id
1 'polypeptide(L)'
;MDAAWDVSVFSRLNIEWEWVCAQNGNAQRVRGWLVGAGVLDAAEAPEDLGALLDVLEERSRREGHPFSDVWLGLLLQRAGEGEELAARVVVQAMLPAAVRMAARSVRTGEEFSEIYQVVAAALWQAVRSYPAQRAAWQVARHLRLEMWHHTSRDLKREFASSGAPLDERMAAGLTADCDPVAEAHAGLLEAAAAEAGLVGGVDRARGELVELLVWALDQKVLTRDAAAAIADHYREDGPDDRTAARTAGMSPAAVRQRRSRAVRQLRDAAPRWAVAA
;
A
#
# COMPACT_ATOMS: atom_id res chain seq x y z
N MET A 1 29.37 0.82 -16.07
CA MET A 1 28.61 1.13 -14.85
C MET A 1 27.52 0.07 -14.80
N ASP A 2 27.83 -1.01 -14.10
CA ASP A 2 27.16 -2.29 -14.20
C ASP A 2 25.72 -2.22 -13.69
N ALA A 3 24.76 -2.51 -14.58
CA ALA A 3 23.36 -2.75 -14.25
C ALA A 3 23.26 -4.07 -13.48
N ALA A 4 23.56 -4.01 -12.18
CA ALA A 4 23.44 -5.14 -11.28
C ALA A 4 21.95 -5.50 -11.10
N TRP A 5 21.49 -6.45 -11.90
CA TRP A 5 20.43 -7.42 -11.57
C TRP A 5 19.14 -6.83 -10.98
N ASP A 6 18.32 -6.19 -11.82
CA ASP A 6 16.90 -6.09 -11.50
C ASP A 6 16.24 -7.47 -11.71
N VAL A 7 16.42 -8.34 -10.72
CA VAL A 7 15.76 -9.65 -10.67
C VAL A 7 14.29 -9.37 -10.40
N SER A 8 13.46 -9.46 -11.45
CA SER A 8 12.02 -9.26 -11.31
C SER A 8 11.44 -10.07 -10.15
N VAL A 9 10.39 -9.56 -9.51
CA VAL A 9 9.70 -10.26 -8.41
C VAL A 9 9.28 -11.69 -8.80
N PHE A 10 8.94 -11.93 -10.07
CA PHE A 10 8.60 -13.27 -10.56
C PHE A 10 9.82 -14.20 -10.63
N SER A 11 10.98 -13.68 -10.99
CA SER A 11 12.24 -14.43 -10.95
C SER A 11 12.60 -14.81 -9.51
N ARG A 12 12.41 -13.89 -8.56
CA ARG A 12 12.59 -14.17 -7.14
C ARG A 12 11.61 -15.23 -6.63
N LEU A 13 10.33 -15.14 -7.03
CA LEU A 13 9.33 -16.16 -6.69
C LEU A 13 9.74 -17.53 -7.23
N ASN A 14 10.27 -17.62 -8.45
CA ASN A 14 10.77 -18.90 -8.99
C ASN A 14 11.98 -19.44 -8.22
N ILE A 15 12.93 -18.58 -7.82
CA ILE A 15 14.04 -19.02 -6.97
C ILE A 15 13.51 -19.54 -5.64
N GLU A 16 12.63 -18.77 -4.98
CA GLU A 16 11.97 -19.18 -3.73
C GLU A 16 11.17 -20.48 -3.88
N TRP A 17 10.63 -20.76 -5.07
CA TRP A 17 9.97 -22.03 -5.37
C TRP A 17 10.91 -23.22 -5.28
N GLU A 18 12.13 -23.10 -5.82
CA GLU A 18 13.15 -24.16 -5.73
C GLU A 18 13.45 -24.51 -4.27
N TRP A 19 13.54 -23.50 -3.40
CA TRP A 19 13.70 -23.71 -1.96
C TRP A 19 12.49 -24.39 -1.32
N VAL A 20 11.26 -24.03 -1.71
CA VAL A 20 10.03 -24.65 -1.20
C VAL A 20 9.95 -26.13 -1.63
N CYS A 21 10.35 -26.45 -2.85
CA CYS A 21 10.42 -27.83 -3.34
C CYS A 21 11.48 -28.66 -2.59
N ALA A 22 12.64 -28.07 -2.30
CA ALA A 22 13.73 -28.74 -1.60
C ALA A 22 13.45 -28.99 -0.10
N GLN A 23 12.45 -28.34 0.49
CA GLN A 23 12.10 -28.52 1.90
C GLN A 23 11.44 -29.89 2.15
N ASN A 24 12.05 -30.65 3.05
CA ASN A 24 11.57 -31.97 3.44
C ASN A 24 10.11 -31.96 3.90
N GLY A 25 9.31 -32.86 3.35
CA GLY A 25 7.91 -33.07 3.75
C GLY A 25 6.89 -32.17 3.04
N ASN A 26 7.29 -31.10 2.35
CA ASN A 26 6.35 -30.25 1.60
C ASN A 26 5.65 -31.04 0.49
N ALA A 27 6.41 -31.79 -0.31
CA ALA A 27 5.85 -32.64 -1.36
C ALA A 27 4.90 -33.70 -0.80
N GLN A 28 5.30 -34.40 0.27
CA GLN A 28 4.48 -35.40 0.93
C GLN A 28 3.16 -34.82 1.47
N ARG A 29 3.20 -33.59 2.01
CA ARG A 29 2.01 -32.90 2.54
C ARG A 29 1.02 -32.55 1.42
N VAL A 30 1.50 -31.91 0.35
CA VAL A 30 0.66 -31.55 -0.81
C VAL A 30 0.12 -32.78 -1.51
N ARG A 31 0.96 -33.80 -1.73
CA ARG A 31 0.55 -35.10 -2.25
C ARG A 31 -0.52 -35.74 -1.37
N GLY A 32 -0.37 -35.72 -0.05
CA GLY A 32 -1.37 -36.24 0.88
C GLY A 32 -2.73 -35.56 0.73
N TRP A 33 -2.75 -34.24 0.50
CA TRP A 33 -3.99 -33.52 0.22
C TRP A 33 -4.65 -33.95 -1.10
N LEU A 34 -3.87 -34.00 -2.18
CA LEU A 34 -4.38 -34.34 -3.52
C LEU A 34 -4.88 -35.78 -3.59
N VAL A 35 -4.13 -36.73 -3.01
CA VAL A 35 -4.53 -38.14 -2.94
C VAL A 35 -5.74 -38.33 -2.03
N GLY A 36 -5.75 -37.69 -0.86
CA GLY A 36 -6.87 -37.77 0.08
C GLY A 36 -8.18 -37.22 -0.50
N ALA A 37 -8.09 -36.26 -1.42
CA ALA A 37 -9.23 -35.70 -2.15
C ALA A 37 -9.56 -36.43 -3.45
N GLY A 38 -8.81 -37.47 -3.83
CA GLY A 38 -9.01 -38.23 -5.07
C GLY A 38 -8.65 -37.47 -6.35
N VAL A 39 -7.84 -36.42 -6.26
CA VAL A 39 -7.34 -35.68 -7.45
C VAL A 39 -6.31 -36.51 -8.22
N LEU A 40 -5.43 -37.20 -7.48
CA LEU A 40 -4.39 -38.06 -8.02
C LEU A 40 -4.40 -39.39 -7.26
N ASP A 41 -4.05 -40.47 -7.96
CA ASP A 41 -3.76 -41.73 -7.29
C ASP A 41 -2.36 -41.70 -6.65
N ALA A 42 -2.18 -42.43 -5.55
CA ALA A 42 -0.90 -42.48 -4.84
C ALA A 42 0.26 -42.99 -5.70
N ALA A 43 -0.03 -43.83 -6.71
CA ALA A 43 0.94 -44.33 -7.66
C ALA A 43 1.31 -43.32 -8.76
N GLU A 44 0.43 -42.35 -9.02
CA GLU A 44 0.63 -41.30 -10.05
C GLU A 44 1.28 -40.04 -9.48
N ALA A 45 1.23 -39.84 -8.16
CA ALA A 45 1.70 -38.62 -7.51
C ALA A 45 3.22 -38.66 -7.25
N PRO A 46 4.02 -37.78 -7.91
CA PRO A 46 5.46 -37.70 -7.69
C PRO A 46 5.84 -37.40 -6.24
N GLU A 47 7.08 -37.76 -5.87
CA GLU A 47 7.66 -37.43 -4.57
C GLU A 47 8.27 -36.03 -4.50
N ASP A 48 8.52 -35.42 -5.67
CA ASP A 48 8.98 -34.03 -5.77
C ASP A 48 7.79 -33.08 -6.00
N LEU A 49 7.82 -31.92 -5.32
CA LEU A 49 6.73 -30.95 -5.38
C LEU A 49 6.65 -30.22 -6.73
N GLY A 50 7.80 -29.95 -7.36
CA GLY A 50 7.84 -29.34 -8.69
C GLY A 50 7.24 -30.28 -9.73
N ALA A 51 7.70 -31.52 -9.75
CA ALA A 51 7.17 -32.57 -10.62
C ALA A 51 5.67 -32.83 -10.40
N LEU A 52 5.21 -32.74 -9.13
CA LEU A 52 3.78 -32.85 -8.80
C LEU A 52 2.97 -31.73 -9.46
N LEU A 53 3.46 -30.48 -9.44
CA LEU A 53 2.80 -29.36 -10.11
C LEU A 53 2.81 -29.55 -11.63
N ASP A 54 3.92 -30.00 -12.22
CA ASP A 54 4.01 -30.28 -13.66
C ASP A 54 2.97 -31.33 -14.10
N VAL A 55 2.79 -32.40 -13.31
CA VAL A 55 1.76 -33.43 -13.57
C VAL A 55 0.35 -32.84 -13.52
N LEU A 56 0.05 -31.98 -12.54
CA LEU A 56 -1.26 -31.32 -12.44
C LEU A 56 -1.51 -30.39 -13.63
N GLU A 57 -0.51 -29.63 -14.06
CA GLU A 57 -0.63 -28.74 -15.21
C GLU A 57 -0.80 -29.49 -16.53
N GLU A 58 -0.02 -30.56 -16.75
CA GLU A 58 -0.15 -31.42 -17.93
C GLU A 58 -1.54 -32.04 -17.99
N ARG A 59 -2.01 -32.60 -16.87
CA ARG A 59 -3.34 -33.21 -16.77
C ARG A 59 -4.45 -32.17 -16.96
N SER A 60 -4.29 -30.96 -16.43
CA SER A 60 -5.21 -29.84 -16.64
C SER A 60 -5.30 -29.42 -18.11
N ARG A 61 -4.18 -29.48 -18.86
CA ARG A 61 -4.17 -29.22 -20.31
C ARG A 61 -4.91 -30.30 -21.10
N ARG A 62 -4.83 -31.56 -20.67
CA ARG A 62 -5.50 -32.70 -21.31
C ARG A 62 -6.99 -32.79 -20.98
N GLU A 63 -7.36 -32.62 -19.71
CA GLU A 63 -8.72 -32.84 -19.18
C GLU A 63 -9.54 -31.55 -19.07
N GLY A 64 -8.87 -30.39 -19.20
CA GLY A 64 -9.51 -29.09 -19.23
C GLY A 64 -9.82 -28.52 -17.84
N HIS A 65 -10.62 -27.44 -17.84
CA HIS A 65 -10.91 -26.69 -16.62
C HIS A 65 -11.64 -27.47 -15.52
N PRO A 66 -12.51 -28.48 -15.77
CA PRO A 66 -13.15 -29.21 -14.68
C PRO A 66 -12.14 -29.92 -13.78
N PHE A 67 -11.08 -30.48 -14.35
CA PHE A 67 -9.99 -31.09 -13.57
C PHE A 67 -9.24 -30.02 -12.76
N SER A 68 -8.91 -28.89 -13.39
CA SER A 68 -8.18 -27.83 -12.68
C SER A 68 -8.98 -27.14 -11.59
N ASP A 69 -10.30 -27.03 -11.77
CA ASP A 69 -11.22 -26.47 -10.77
C ASP A 69 -11.18 -27.28 -9.47
N VAL A 70 -11.07 -28.62 -9.55
CA VAL A 70 -11.03 -29.50 -8.37
C VAL A 70 -9.78 -29.26 -7.54
N TRP A 71 -8.59 -29.35 -8.16
CA TRP A 71 -7.34 -29.27 -7.39
C TRP A 71 -7.02 -27.84 -6.96
N LEU A 72 -7.32 -26.83 -7.78
CA LEU A 72 -7.20 -25.43 -7.37
C LEU A 72 -8.19 -25.11 -6.24
N GLY A 73 -9.43 -25.57 -6.34
CA GLY A 73 -10.45 -25.37 -5.31
C GLY A 73 -10.02 -25.97 -3.97
N LEU A 74 -9.49 -27.20 -3.98
CA LEU A 74 -8.94 -27.86 -2.80
C LEU A 74 -7.81 -27.04 -2.16
N LEU A 75 -6.82 -26.60 -2.94
CA LEU A 75 -5.70 -25.84 -2.40
C LEU A 75 -6.11 -24.44 -1.92
N LEU A 76 -7.05 -23.79 -2.59
CA LEU A 76 -7.61 -22.51 -2.15
C LEU A 76 -8.41 -22.64 -0.85
N GLN A 77 -9.14 -23.75 -0.66
CA GLN A 77 -9.80 -24.02 0.61
C GLN A 77 -8.76 -24.14 1.74
N ARG A 78 -7.70 -24.94 1.53
CA ARG A 78 -6.61 -25.09 2.51
C ARG A 78 -5.91 -23.76 2.79
N ALA A 79 -5.65 -22.95 1.76
CA ALA A 79 -5.10 -21.62 1.91
C ALA A 79 -5.99 -20.72 2.80
N GLY A 80 -7.32 -20.79 2.63
CA GLY A 80 -8.28 -20.10 3.49
C GLY A 80 -8.33 -20.61 4.94
N GLU A 81 -7.93 -21.86 5.17
CA GLU A 81 -7.75 -22.47 6.51
C GLU A 81 -6.39 -22.09 7.15
N GLY A 82 -5.55 -21.31 6.45
CA GLY A 82 -4.25 -20.84 6.94
C GLY A 82 -3.05 -21.68 6.48
N GLU A 83 -3.24 -22.64 5.57
CA GLU A 83 -2.13 -23.43 5.02
C GLU A 83 -1.31 -22.63 4.00
N GLU A 84 -0.23 -21.99 4.46
CA GLU A 84 0.66 -21.16 3.63
C GLU A 84 1.24 -21.92 2.42
N LEU A 85 1.58 -23.20 2.60
CA LEU A 85 2.09 -24.03 1.51
C LEU A 85 1.06 -24.20 0.38
N ALA A 86 -0.23 -24.33 0.71
CA ALA A 86 -1.28 -24.44 -0.30
C ALA A 86 -1.43 -23.14 -1.10
N ALA A 87 -1.40 -21.99 -0.42
CA ALA A 87 -1.39 -20.68 -1.07
C ALA A 87 -0.20 -20.54 -2.03
N ARG A 88 1.00 -20.95 -1.57
CA ARG A 88 2.23 -20.88 -2.36
C ARG A 88 2.19 -21.74 -3.62
N VAL A 89 1.62 -22.96 -3.55
CA VAL A 89 1.44 -23.85 -4.71
C VAL A 89 0.50 -23.22 -5.74
N VAL A 90 -0.63 -22.64 -5.30
CA VAL A 90 -1.57 -21.95 -6.21
C VAL A 90 -0.92 -20.74 -6.86
N VAL A 91 -0.16 -19.94 -6.10
CA VAL A 91 0.62 -18.82 -6.65
C VAL A 91 1.59 -19.29 -7.73
N GLN A 92 2.29 -20.41 -7.50
CA GLN A 92 3.21 -20.96 -8.50
C GLN A 92 2.47 -21.34 -9.79
N ALA A 93 1.35 -22.07 -9.67
CA ALA A 93 0.56 -22.48 -10.82
C ALA A 93 -0.03 -21.31 -11.62
N MET A 94 -0.32 -20.21 -10.93
CA MET A 94 -0.90 -19.00 -11.52
C MET A 94 0.15 -18.02 -12.05
N LEU A 95 1.44 -18.26 -11.78
CA LEU A 95 2.54 -17.38 -12.14
C LEU A 95 2.58 -17.08 -13.66
N PRO A 96 2.39 -18.05 -14.59
CA PRO A 96 2.36 -17.74 -16.01
C PRO A 96 1.23 -16.77 -16.39
N ALA A 97 0.09 -16.83 -15.71
CA ALA A 97 -1.02 -15.90 -15.94
C ALA A 97 -0.71 -14.50 -15.39
N ALA A 98 -0.06 -14.41 -14.23
CA ALA A 98 0.39 -13.14 -13.64
C ALA A 98 1.45 -12.44 -14.52
N VAL A 99 2.46 -13.17 -15.01
CA VAL A 99 3.48 -12.63 -15.92
C VAL A 99 2.83 -12.05 -17.19
N ARG A 100 1.88 -12.78 -17.80
CA ARG A 100 1.13 -12.28 -18.98
C ARG A 100 0.27 -11.06 -18.65
N MET A 101 -0.28 -10.98 -17.44
CA MET A 101 -1.06 -9.82 -17.00
C MET A 101 -0.19 -8.59 -16.79
N ALA A 102 0.97 -8.76 -16.13
CA ALA A 102 1.93 -7.70 -15.92
C ALA A 102 2.44 -7.14 -17.25
N ALA A 103 2.88 -8.01 -18.17
CA ALA A 103 3.32 -7.62 -19.50
C ALA A 103 2.26 -6.84 -20.31
N ARG A 104 0.97 -7.08 -20.07
CA ARG A 104 -0.14 -6.35 -20.72
C ARG A 104 -0.52 -5.05 -20.00
N SER A 105 -0.11 -4.91 -18.75
CA SER A 105 -0.47 -3.78 -17.90
C SER A 105 0.57 -2.66 -17.97
N VAL A 106 1.81 -2.97 -18.36
CA VAL A 106 2.87 -1.99 -18.60
C VAL A 106 2.44 -1.01 -19.69
N ARG A 107 2.44 0.28 -19.35
CA ARG A 107 2.22 1.37 -20.29
C ARG A 107 3.55 2.03 -20.66
N THR A 108 3.52 2.83 -21.74
CA THR A 108 4.69 3.60 -22.17
C THR A 108 5.11 4.58 -21.07
N GLY A 109 6.35 4.45 -20.59
CA GLY A 109 6.93 5.33 -19.58
C GLY A 109 6.87 4.80 -18.14
N GLU A 110 6.20 3.67 -17.89
CA GLU A 110 6.20 3.00 -16.58
C GLU A 110 7.41 2.06 -16.45
N GLU A 111 7.93 1.92 -15.23
CA GLU A 111 9.00 0.98 -14.90
C GLU A 111 8.42 -0.44 -14.77
N PHE A 112 9.09 -1.44 -15.34
CA PHE A 112 8.56 -2.80 -15.44
C PHE A 112 8.48 -3.49 -14.07
N SER A 113 9.48 -3.29 -13.21
CA SER A 113 9.56 -3.93 -11.90
C SER A 113 8.41 -3.51 -10.98
N GLU A 114 7.99 -2.24 -11.01
CA GLU A 114 6.86 -1.74 -10.21
C GLU A 114 5.54 -2.42 -10.61
N ILE A 115 5.23 -2.47 -11.90
CA ILE A 115 4.02 -3.16 -12.40
C ILE A 115 4.04 -4.64 -12.02
N TYR A 116 5.21 -5.28 -12.08
CA TYR A 116 5.35 -6.68 -11.74
C TYR A 116 5.12 -6.92 -10.25
N GLN A 117 5.58 -6.01 -9.38
CA GLN A 117 5.32 -6.05 -7.93
C GLN A 117 3.83 -5.91 -7.62
N VAL A 118 3.13 -4.95 -8.23
CA VAL A 118 1.68 -4.77 -8.05
C VAL A 118 0.92 -6.03 -8.46
N VAL A 119 1.25 -6.62 -9.61
CA VAL A 119 0.58 -7.84 -10.09
C VAL A 119 0.89 -9.05 -9.20
N ALA A 120 2.13 -9.17 -8.71
CA ALA A 120 2.49 -10.23 -7.77
C ALA A 120 1.72 -10.09 -6.44
N ALA A 121 1.60 -8.88 -5.90
CA ALA A 121 0.81 -8.60 -4.70
C ALA A 121 -0.68 -8.91 -4.93
N ALA A 122 -1.24 -8.50 -6.07
CA ALA A 122 -2.61 -8.78 -6.45
C ALA A 122 -2.89 -10.28 -6.59
N LEU A 123 -1.94 -11.07 -7.10
CA LEU A 123 -2.06 -12.53 -7.15
C LEU A 123 -2.16 -13.13 -5.75
N TRP A 124 -1.26 -12.75 -4.84
CA TRP A 124 -1.31 -13.20 -3.45
C TRP A 124 -2.63 -12.80 -2.78
N GLN A 125 -3.08 -11.56 -2.98
CA GLN A 125 -4.34 -11.10 -2.44
C GLN A 125 -5.53 -11.92 -2.97
N ALA A 126 -5.57 -12.20 -4.27
CA ALA A 126 -6.62 -13.00 -4.89
C ALA A 126 -6.65 -14.44 -4.34
N VAL A 127 -5.48 -15.06 -4.15
CA VAL A 127 -5.39 -16.42 -3.57
C VAL A 127 -5.89 -16.45 -2.12
N ARG A 128 -5.55 -15.43 -1.33
CA ARG A 128 -5.92 -15.36 0.10
C ARG A 128 -7.38 -14.97 0.35
N SER A 129 -7.98 -14.20 -0.55
CA SER A 129 -9.35 -13.72 -0.41
C SER A 129 -10.38 -14.60 -1.15
N TYR A 130 -9.93 -15.62 -1.88
CA TYR A 130 -10.80 -16.41 -2.74
C TYR A 130 -11.91 -17.12 -1.94
N PRO A 131 -13.19 -16.95 -2.29
CA PRO A 131 -14.31 -17.56 -1.57
C PRO A 131 -14.49 -19.03 -1.98
N ALA A 132 -13.55 -19.90 -1.58
CA ALA A 132 -13.48 -21.31 -1.99
C ALA A 132 -14.79 -22.10 -1.75
N GLN A 133 -15.55 -21.75 -0.70
CA GLN A 133 -16.82 -22.38 -0.35
C GLN A 133 -17.97 -22.05 -1.32
N ARG A 134 -17.87 -20.95 -2.07
CA ARG A 134 -18.93 -20.46 -2.96
C ARG A 134 -18.65 -20.65 -4.44
N ALA A 135 -17.39 -20.81 -4.84
CA ALA A 135 -16.98 -20.81 -6.25
C ALA A 135 -16.12 -22.04 -6.60
N ALA A 136 -16.77 -23.19 -6.79
CA ALA A 136 -16.14 -24.47 -7.13
C ALA A 136 -16.01 -24.74 -8.65
N TRP A 137 -16.34 -23.77 -9.51
CA TRP A 137 -16.28 -23.90 -10.96
C TRP A 137 -15.58 -22.69 -11.58
N GLN A 138 -14.88 -22.92 -12.68
CA GLN A 138 -14.07 -21.91 -13.38
C GLN A 138 -13.11 -21.17 -12.43
N VAL A 139 -12.51 -21.89 -11.50
CA VAL A 139 -11.68 -21.39 -10.40
C VAL A 139 -10.52 -20.57 -10.96
N ALA A 140 -9.76 -21.12 -11.91
CA ALA A 140 -8.64 -20.39 -12.53
C ALA A 140 -9.08 -19.13 -13.29
N ARG A 141 -10.32 -19.08 -13.82
CA ARG A 141 -10.86 -17.90 -14.49
C ARG A 141 -11.26 -16.84 -13.47
N HIS A 142 -11.99 -17.21 -12.43
CA HIS A 142 -12.40 -16.29 -11.37
C HIS A 142 -11.19 -15.76 -10.62
N LEU A 143 -10.19 -16.58 -10.32
CA LEU A 143 -8.97 -16.14 -9.68
C LEU A 143 -8.20 -15.11 -10.52
N ARG A 144 -8.14 -15.30 -11.85
CA ARG A 144 -7.59 -14.28 -12.77
C ARG A 144 -8.40 -13.00 -12.77
N LEU A 145 -9.73 -13.09 -12.65
CA LEU A 145 -10.60 -11.92 -12.62
C LEU A 145 -10.43 -11.13 -11.31
N GLU A 146 -10.36 -11.81 -10.17
CA GLU A 146 -10.06 -11.19 -8.87
C GLU A 146 -8.67 -10.54 -8.87
N MET A 147 -7.66 -11.25 -9.37
CA MET A 147 -6.31 -10.69 -9.57
C MET A 147 -6.36 -9.44 -10.45
N TRP A 148 -7.09 -9.46 -11.57
CA TRP A 148 -7.27 -8.26 -12.40
C TRP A 148 -7.97 -7.12 -11.67
N HIS A 149 -9.00 -7.40 -10.86
CA HIS A 149 -9.68 -6.35 -10.09
C HIS A 149 -8.76 -5.70 -9.07
N HIS A 150 -7.94 -6.49 -8.37
CA HIS A 150 -6.88 -5.99 -7.49
C HIS A 150 -5.85 -5.16 -8.26
N THR A 151 -5.23 -5.73 -9.30
CA THR A 151 -4.25 -5.04 -10.15
C THR A 151 -4.80 -3.74 -10.71
N SER A 152 -5.99 -3.74 -11.32
CA SER A 152 -6.57 -2.55 -11.93
C SER A 152 -6.84 -1.45 -10.90
N ARG A 153 -7.29 -1.83 -9.69
CA ARG A 153 -7.55 -0.89 -8.61
C ARG A 153 -6.25 -0.32 -8.05
N ASP A 154 -5.23 -1.14 -7.86
CA ASP A 154 -4.00 -0.73 -7.21
C ASP A 154 -3.10 0.03 -8.19
N LEU A 155 -3.05 -0.34 -9.47
CA LEU A 155 -2.45 0.49 -10.52
C LEU A 155 -3.13 1.86 -10.65
N LYS A 156 -4.47 1.93 -10.51
CA LYS A 156 -5.17 3.22 -10.47
C LYS A 156 -4.86 4.03 -9.22
N ARG A 157 -4.45 3.41 -8.12
CA ARG A 157 -4.10 4.12 -6.88
C ARG A 157 -2.67 4.62 -6.91
N GLU A 158 -1.75 3.77 -7.34
CA GLU A 158 -0.32 4.06 -7.35
C GLU A 158 0.08 4.94 -8.55
N PHE A 159 -0.53 4.71 -9.72
CA PHE A 159 -0.22 5.40 -10.97
C PHE A 159 -1.37 6.27 -11.48
N ALA A 160 -2.37 6.59 -10.64
CA ALA A 160 -3.19 7.75 -10.94
C ALA A 160 -2.24 8.95 -10.97
N SER A 161 -2.01 9.51 -12.17
CA SER A 161 -1.49 10.86 -12.29
C SER A 161 -2.38 11.71 -11.38
N SER A 162 -1.80 12.39 -10.39
CA SER A 162 -2.55 13.17 -9.40
C SER A 162 -3.45 14.26 -10.01
N GLY A 163 -3.49 14.39 -11.35
CA GLY A 163 -4.23 15.39 -12.13
C GLY A 163 -3.65 16.79 -11.96
N ALA A 164 -2.96 17.02 -10.83
CA ALA A 164 -2.10 18.14 -10.59
C ALA A 164 -0.90 18.06 -11.53
N PRO A 165 -0.65 19.08 -12.36
CA PRO A 165 0.62 19.20 -13.06
C PRO A 165 1.75 19.16 -12.02
N LEU A 166 2.84 18.46 -12.34
CA LEU A 166 4.08 18.56 -11.58
C LEU A 166 4.42 20.04 -11.42
N ASP A 167 4.62 20.49 -10.18
CA ASP A 167 5.12 21.84 -9.95
C ASP A 167 6.58 21.88 -10.41
N GLU A 168 6.79 22.28 -11.67
CA GLU A 168 8.11 22.35 -12.30
C GLU A 168 9.07 23.27 -11.53
N ARG A 169 8.57 24.23 -10.76
CA ARG A 169 9.41 25.06 -9.89
C ARG A 169 9.91 24.29 -8.68
N MET A 170 9.04 23.49 -8.06
CA MET A 170 9.41 22.60 -6.96
C MET A 170 10.40 21.54 -7.43
N ALA A 171 10.12 20.90 -8.57
CA ALA A 171 11.00 19.89 -9.17
C ALA A 171 12.39 20.45 -9.55
N ALA A 172 12.45 21.68 -10.06
CA ALA A 172 13.72 22.35 -10.40
C ALA A 172 14.56 22.74 -9.16
N GLY A 173 13.95 22.79 -7.97
CA GLY A 173 14.64 23.05 -6.70
C GLY A 173 15.23 21.81 -6.04
N LEU A 174 14.83 20.60 -6.46
CA LEU A 174 15.33 19.35 -5.89
C LEU A 174 16.78 19.10 -6.33
N THR A 175 17.66 18.87 -5.37
CA THR A 175 19.06 18.51 -5.59
C THR A 175 19.31 17.04 -5.27
N ALA A 176 20.42 16.46 -5.72
CA ALA A 176 20.74 15.05 -5.45
C ALA A 176 20.87 14.73 -3.95
N ASP A 177 21.08 15.73 -3.10
CA ASP A 177 21.27 15.61 -1.66
C ASP A 177 19.98 15.89 -0.85
N CYS A 178 18.88 16.26 -1.50
CA CYS A 178 17.61 16.54 -0.82
C CYS A 178 16.76 15.26 -0.66
N ASP A 179 15.95 15.22 0.41
CA ASP A 179 14.86 14.24 0.52
C ASP A 179 13.62 14.82 -0.18
N PRO A 180 13.28 14.34 -1.39
CA PRO A 180 12.17 14.91 -2.16
C PRO A 180 10.82 14.75 -1.47
N VAL A 181 10.66 13.76 -0.59
CA VAL A 181 9.43 13.58 0.19
C VAL A 181 9.33 14.65 1.28
N ALA A 182 10.44 14.93 1.97
CA ALA A 182 10.47 15.97 2.99
C ALA A 182 10.24 17.38 2.40
N GLU A 183 10.84 17.68 1.24
CA GLU A 183 10.64 18.95 0.54
C GLU A 183 9.20 19.10 0.02
N ALA A 184 8.62 18.05 -0.55
CA ALA A 184 7.22 18.05 -0.99
C ALA A 184 6.25 18.21 0.19
N HIS A 185 6.51 17.54 1.32
CA HIS A 185 5.74 17.70 2.54
C HIS A 185 5.83 19.14 3.05
N ALA A 186 7.03 19.73 3.13
CA ALA A 186 7.21 21.12 3.53
C ALA A 186 6.40 22.07 2.63
N GLY A 187 6.45 21.90 1.30
CA GLY A 187 5.69 22.71 0.36
C GLY A 187 4.16 22.56 0.51
N LEU A 188 3.66 21.34 0.70
CA LEU A 188 2.23 21.10 0.97
C LEU A 188 1.78 21.74 2.27
N LEU A 189 2.61 21.67 3.31
CA LEU A 189 2.33 22.26 4.61
C LEU A 189 2.35 23.79 4.55
N GLU A 190 3.27 24.39 3.80
CA GLU A 190 3.30 25.83 3.52
C GLU A 190 2.04 26.29 2.78
N ALA A 191 1.61 25.55 1.76
CA ALA A 191 0.37 25.85 1.03
C ALA A 191 -0.87 25.77 1.92
N ALA A 192 -0.98 24.69 2.73
CA ALA A 192 -2.06 24.52 3.68
C ALA A 192 -2.08 25.60 4.77
N ALA A 193 -0.89 26.01 5.26
CA ALA A 193 -0.74 27.12 6.20
C ALA A 193 -1.20 28.44 5.59
N ALA A 194 -0.83 28.71 4.34
CA ALA A 194 -1.27 29.91 3.60
C ALA A 194 -2.80 29.93 3.41
N GLU A 195 -3.41 28.81 3.01
CA GLU A 195 -4.87 28.69 2.88
C GLU A 195 -5.58 28.87 4.22
N ALA A 196 -4.99 28.37 5.30
CA ALA A 196 -5.46 28.55 6.67
C ALA A 196 -5.28 30.00 7.20
N GLY A 197 -4.50 30.83 6.51
CA GLY A 197 -4.16 32.20 6.91
C GLY A 197 -3.13 32.28 8.04
N LEU A 198 -2.31 31.25 8.21
CA LEU A 198 -1.21 31.20 9.17
C LEU A 198 0.02 31.90 8.55
N VAL A 199 0.47 33.01 9.15
CA VAL A 199 1.51 33.89 8.57
C VAL A 199 2.89 33.65 9.22
N GLY A 200 3.93 33.71 8.38
CA GLY A 200 5.34 33.54 8.74
C GLY A 200 5.82 32.13 8.41
N GLY A 201 6.92 32.01 7.68
CA GLY A 201 7.43 30.77 7.09
C GLY A 201 7.48 29.57 8.03
N VAL A 202 7.35 28.38 7.43
CA VAL A 202 7.43 27.09 8.11
C VAL A 202 8.88 26.65 8.06
N ASP A 203 9.74 27.21 8.93
CA ASP A 203 11.07 26.60 9.08
C ASP A 203 10.92 25.17 9.67
N ARG A 204 11.90 24.29 9.44
CA ARG A 204 11.85 22.85 9.71
C ARG A 204 11.46 22.53 11.18
N ALA A 205 11.80 23.39 12.13
CA ALA A 205 11.43 23.25 13.55
C ALA A 205 9.97 23.65 13.88
N ARG A 206 9.28 24.37 12.99
CA ARG A 206 7.90 24.86 13.16
C ARG A 206 6.88 23.98 12.44
N GLY A 207 7.33 23.02 11.62
CA GLY A 207 6.49 22.11 10.82
C GLY A 207 5.44 21.38 11.66
N GLU A 208 5.85 20.69 12.72
CA GLU A 208 4.92 19.92 13.57
C GLU A 208 3.83 20.79 14.22
N LEU A 209 4.17 22.03 14.62
CA LEU A 209 3.19 22.97 15.17
C LEU A 209 2.21 23.44 14.09
N VAL A 210 2.69 23.73 12.87
CA VAL A 210 1.82 24.13 11.76
C VAL A 210 0.92 22.98 11.34
N GLU A 211 1.44 21.76 11.28
CA GLU A 211 0.70 20.55 10.95
C GLU A 211 -0.43 20.30 11.96
N LEU A 212 -0.13 20.40 13.26
CA LEU A 212 -1.14 20.34 14.32
C LEU A 212 -2.20 21.43 14.19
N LEU A 213 -1.82 22.67 13.85
CA LEU A 213 -2.76 23.78 13.69
C LEU A 213 -3.64 23.62 12.44
N VAL A 214 -3.08 23.17 11.32
CA VAL A 214 -3.82 22.87 10.08
C VAL A 214 -4.81 21.74 10.34
N TRP A 215 -4.38 20.64 10.99
CA TRP A 215 -5.26 19.55 11.40
C TRP A 215 -6.39 20.04 12.32
N ALA A 216 -6.09 20.88 13.31
CA ALA A 216 -7.08 21.40 14.24
C ALA A 216 -8.13 22.31 13.58
N LEU A 217 -7.77 23.00 12.49
CA LEU A 217 -8.70 23.80 11.69
C LEU A 217 -9.60 22.92 10.82
N ASP A 218 -9.03 21.93 10.13
CA ASP A 218 -9.79 20.97 9.32
C ASP A 218 -10.83 20.21 10.17
N GLN A 219 -10.40 19.76 11.34
CA GLN A 219 -11.23 19.05 12.30
C GLN A 219 -12.15 19.96 13.12
N LYS A 220 -12.14 21.27 12.85
CA LYS A 220 -12.94 22.32 13.53
C LYS A 220 -12.76 22.35 15.05
N VAL A 221 -11.60 21.90 15.54
CA VAL A 221 -11.18 21.99 16.95
C VAL A 221 -10.87 23.44 17.31
N LEU A 222 -10.26 24.18 16.40
CA LEU A 222 -9.95 25.61 16.53
C LEU A 222 -10.67 26.44 15.47
N THR A 223 -10.84 27.73 15.75
CA THR A 223 -11.19 28.73 14.74
C THR A 223 -9.92 29.32 14.12
N ARG A 224 -10.03 29.88 12.90
CA ARG A 224 -8.91 30.54 12.21
C ARG A 224 -8.23 31.59 13.08
N ASP A 225 -9.00 32.47 13.73
CA ASP A 225 -8.47 33.47 14.66
C ASP A 225 -7.67 32.86 15.84
N ALA A 226 -8.14 31.72 16.37
CA ALA A 226 -7.49 31.07 17.50
C ALA A 226 -6.17 30.42 17.08
N ALA A 227 -6.13 29.80 15.89
CA ALA A 227 -4.92 29.22 15.32
C ALA A 227 -3.90 30.31 14.96
N ALA A 228 -4.34 31.41 14.34
CA ALA A 228 -3.48 32.57 14.04
C ALA A 228 -2.88 33.18 15.32
N ALA A 229 -3.68 33.34 16.39
CA ALA A 229 -3.19 33.87 17.67
C ALA A 229 -2.15 32.97 18.36
N ILE A 230 -2.18 31.65 18.14
CA ILE A 230 -1.15 30.73 18.59
C ILE A 230 0.08 30.86 17.70
N ALA A 231 -0.09 30.79 16.38
CA ALA A 231 1.01 30.87 15.42
C ALA A 231 1.81 32.17 15.57
N ASP A 232 1.14 33.29 15.77
CA ASP A 232 1.75 34.62 15.96
C ASP A 232 2.55 34.71 17.27
N HIS A 233 2.11 34.04 18.33
CA HIS A 233 2.78 34.09 19.63
C HIS A 233 4.12 33.35 19.63
N TYR A 234 4.22 32.26 18.87
CA TYR A 234 5.42 31.44 18.77
C TYR A 234 6.34 31.86 17.62
N ARG A 235 6.00 32.93 16.89
CA ARG A 235 6.87 33.52 15.87
C ARG A 235 7.93 34.39 16.55
N GLU A 236 9.18 34.29 16.11
CA GLU A 236 10.30 35.09 16.64
C GLU A 236 10.02 36.61 16.50
N ASP A 237 9.46 37.04 15.37
CA ASP A 237 8.97 38.41 15.12
C ASP A 237 7.45 38.57 15.37
N GLY A 238 6.92 37.83 16.35
CA GLY A 238 5.51 37.88 16.74
C GLY A 238 5.13 39.19 17.44
N PRO A 239 3.89 39.70 17.29
CA PRO A 239 3.43 40.83 18.08
C PRO A 239 3.35 40.46 19.57
N ASP A 240 3.84 41.35 20.44
CA ASP A 240 3.65 41.20 21.88
C ASP A 240 2.15 41.26 22.27
N ASP A 241 1.79 40.78 23.46
CA ASP A 241 0.39 40.72 23.91
C ASP A 241 -0.30 42.10 23.87
N ARG A 242 0.45 43.20 24.03
CA ARG A 242 -0.08 44.57 23.98
C ARG A 242 -0.39 45.02 22.57
N THR A 243 0.43 44.64 21.60
CA THR A 243 0.23 44.93 20.19
C THR A 243 -0.89 44.08 19.63
N ALA A 244 -0.91 42.78 19.94
CA ALA A 244 -2.02 41.89 19.58
C ALA A 244 -3.37 42.37 20.16
N ALA A 245 -3.37 42.84 21.41
CA ALA A 245 -4.56 43.40 22.05
C ALA A 245 -5.09 44.65 21.36
N ARG A 246 -4.22 45.58 20.97
CA ARG A 246 -4.59 46.79 20.21
C ARG A 246 -5.21 46.42 18.86
N THR A 247 -4.60 45.50 18.12
CA THR A 247 -5.11 45.06 16.82
C THR A 247 -6.47 44.38 16.93
N ALA A 248 -6.70 43.59 17.98
CA ALA A 248 -7.95 42.87 18.21
C ALA A 248 -9.05 43.70 18.91
N GLY A 249 -8.76 44.95 19.32
CA GLY A 249 -9.67 45.75 20.14
C GLY A 249 -9.96 45.14 21.52
N MET A 250 -9.00 44.40 22.08
CA MET A 250 -9.13 43.66 23.34
C MET A 250 -8.15 44.16 24.40
N SER A 251 -8.29 43.69 25.64
CA SER A 251 -7.25 43.88 26.67
C SER A 251 -6.14 42.81 26.51
N PRO A 252 -4.89 43.09 26.92
CA PRO A 252 -3.81 42.09 26.91
C PRO A 252 -4.14 40.83 27.72
N ALA A 253 -4.90 40.97 28.81
CA ALA A 253 -5.37 39.83 29.60
C ALA A 253 -6.37 38.96 28.83
N ALA A 254 -7.29 39.57 28.06
CA ALA A 254 -8.24 38.84 27.23
C ALA A 254 -7.56 38.08 26.09
N VAL A 255 -6.50 38.64 25.49
CA VAL A 255 -5.66 37.94 24.49
C VAL A 255 -5.00 36.70 25.09
N ARG A 256 -4.35 36.82 26.26
CA ARG A 256 -3.76 35.68 26.97
C ARG A 256 -4.79 34.60 27.30
N GLN A 257 -5.96 35.00 27.79
CA GLN A 257 -7.03 34.06 28.13
C GLN A 257 -7.58 33.34 26.90
N ARG A 258 -7.77 34.05 25.78
CA ARG A 258 -8.21 33.45 24.51
C ARG A 258 -7.18 32.43 24.00
N ARG A 259 -5.89 32.77 24.01
CA ARG A 259 -4.79 31.86 23.65
C ARG A 259 -4.72 30.64 24.57
N SER A 260 -4.81 30.83 25.89
CA SER A 260 -4.81 29.72 26.85
C SER A 260 -5.97 28.74 26.65
N ARG A 261 -7.17 29.24 26.32
CA ARG A 261 -8.32 28.40 25.98
C ARG A 261 -8.08 27.60 24.70
N ALA A 262 -7.52 28.22 23.67
CA ALA A 262 -7.19 27.53 22.42
C ALA A 262 -6.12 26.44 22.62
N VAL A 263 -5.07 26.71 23.42
CA VAL A 263 -4.06 25.70 23.78
C VAL A 263 -4.69 24.54 24.57
N ARG A 264 -5.65 24.83 25.45
CA ARG A 264 -6.38 23.77 26.18
C ARG A 264 -7.19 22.89 25.24
N GLN A 265 -7.90 23.49 24.28
CA GLN A 265 -8.65 22.74 23.26
C GLN A 265 -7.73 21.83 22.43
N LEU A 266 -6.54 22.31 22.06
CA LEU A 266 -5.52 21.48 21.39
C LEU A 266 -5.04 20.33 22.27
N ARG A 267 -4.75 20.60 23.55
CA ARG A 267 -4.30 19.57 24.48
C ARG A 267 -5.34 18.46 24.68
N ASP A 268 -6.62 18.83 24.74
CA ASP A 268 -7.72 17.88 24.88
C ASP A 268 -7.91 17.06 23.59
N ALA A 269 -7.58 17.63 22.43
CA ALA A 269 -7.67 16.97 21.12
C ALA A 269 -6.40 16.21 20.70
N ALA A 270 -5.26 16.42 21.38
CA ALA A 270 -3.96 15.85 21.02
C ALA A 270 -3.95 14.31 20.88
N PRO A 271 -4.67 13.51 21.69
CA PRO A 271 -4.73 12.06 21.49
C PRO A 271 -5.33 11.65 20.14
N ARG A 272 -6.24 12.45 19.58
CA ARG A 272 -6.81 12.17 18.24
C ARG A 272 -5.81 12.47 17.13
N TRP A 273 -5.00 13.52 17.30
CA TRP A 273 -3.95 13.87 16.35
C TRP A 273 -2.84 12.81 16.33
N ALA A 274 -2.42 12.30 17.49
CA ALA A 274 -1.41 11.24 17.59
C ALA A 274 -1.81 9.88 16.98
N VAL A 275 -3.09 9.67 16.67
CA VAL A 275 -3.59 8.49 15.94
C VAL A 275 -3.72 8.77 14.43
N ALA A 276 -3.78 10.04 14.06
CA ALA A 276 -3.94 10.50 12.67
C ALA A 276 -2.60 10.87 12.00
N ALA A 277 -1.59 11.22 12.79
CA ALA A 277 -0.19 11.42 12.40
C ALA A 277 0.56 10.09 12.46
#